data_AF-A0A135VNY8-F1
#
_entry.id   AF-A0A135VNY8-F1
#
_cell.length_a   1.000
_cell.length_b   1.000
_cell.length_c   1.000
_cell.angle_alpha   90.00
_cell.angle_beta   90.00
_cell.angle_gamma   90.00
#
_symmetry.space_group_name_H-M   'P 1'
#
loop_
_entity.id
_entity.type
_entity.pdbx_description
1 polymer ?
#
loop_
_entity_poly.entity_id
_entity_poly.type
_entity_poly.pdbx_seq_one_letter_code
_entity_poly.pdbx_strand_id
1 'polypeptide(L)'
;MAKEPDKKPTGDKGVVDELLTELGVDDEMRQELIDSGRMTSDVMRVESADQVRRRMEIDKSIERLQDSIGHLERNIMTVDSSIDRIERDLVPVVLSFLVGLKGNLVSMRGDIVTRSKRAAKTNLQVTYIDNDVKPIVDQEFHKVEESLTSGMSTPILEKVRDLTEGLKEAMKVTYEELSNLKANIDDYTQRSTTEVEFLSSELGLKPKVEVPKDIAEKMKILERRIDELSQELSISQQKVETRNSEIENLRKDNALLKVINEELEEDLAKLKAAPQADLEALTELRSTVKTLEASRDLLQEKVNEVEARAITAEQKGKMYSDQIAKKDLEIGDLKTKVRQLEDEKAKTATRLTEIEEIRARLRSYESGDKARELERLKTEFERASANLQRTTNDLNETKAKLAHTQETLEGYLDLMDSTEKTKAFLMVEEHGEMSIREIARSLGVAPAIVMKWADEFQTLGIAWVVDGQTLVHRDYKKE
;
A
#
# COMPACT_ATOMS: atom_id res chain seq x y z
N MET A 1 -46.25 -34.37 -17.09
CA MET A 1 -46.17 -33.30 -16.09
C MET A 1 -44.90 -32.52 -16.35
N ALA A 2 -45.02 -31.41 -17.09
CA ALA A 2 -43.91 -30.50 -17.34
C ALA A 2 -43.78 -29.58 -16.12
N LYS A 3 -42.59 -29.55 -15.51
CA LYS A 3 -42.25 -28.53 -14.51
C LYS A 3 -42.10 -27.20 -15.23
N GLU A 4 -42.95 -26.24 -14.90
CA GLU A 4 -42.74 -24.85 -15.29
C GLU A 4 -41.43 -24.34 -14.68
N PRO A 5 -40.67 -23.51 -15.40
CA PRO A 5 -39.43 -22.94 -14.89
C PRO A 5 -39.75 -21.85 -13.86
N ASP A 6 -39.00 -21.87 -12.76
CA ASP A 6 -39.02 -20.87 -11.68
C ASP A 6 -39.05 -19.45 -12.26
N LYS A 7 -40.14 -18.73 -11.95
CA LYS A 7 -40.18 -17.27 -12.10
C LYS A 7 -39.09 -16.69 -11.21
N LYS A 8 -38.12 -16.01 -11.81
CA LYS A 8 -37.22 -15.12 -11.07
C LYS A 8 -38.06 -14.10 -10.29
N PRO A 9 -37.86 -13.90 -8.99
CA PRO A 9 -38.54 -12.84 -8.27
C PRO A 9 -37.96 -11.51 -8.74
N THR A 10 -38.76 -10.78 -9.51
CA THR A 10 -38.56 -9.36 -9.76
C THR A 10 -39.18 -8.58 -8.60
N GLY A 11 -38.35 -7.84 -7.87
CA GLY A 11 -38.78 -6.77 -6.98
C GLY A 11 -38.46 -7.03 -5.51
N ASP A 12 -37.42 -6.39 -5.01
CA ASP A 12 -37.39 -5.45 -3.87
C ASP A 12 -38.41 -5.58 -2.72
N LYS A 13 -38.90 -6.79 -2.41
CA LYS A 13 -39.72 -7.06 -1.23
C LYS A 13 -38.81 -7.55 -0.10
N GLY A 14 -38.81 -6.82 1.02
CA GLY A 14 -37.99 -7.17 2.18
C GLY A 14 -38.40 -8.51 2.80
N VAL A 15 -37.49 -9.13 3.56
CA VAL A 15 -37.67 -10.45 4.20
C VAL A 15 -38.95 -10.54 5.05
N VAL A 16 -39.43 -9.42 5.59
CA VAL A 16 -40.68 -9.34 6.37
C VAL A 16 -41.93 -9.39 5.47
N ASP A 17 -41.87 -8.86 4.25
CA ASP A 17 -42.98 -8.97 3.29
C ASP A 17 -43.17 -10.42 2.86
N GLU A 18 -42.09 -11.18 2.68
CA GLU A 18 -42.15 -12.63 2.43
C GLU A 18 -42.72 -13.41 3.62
N LEU A 19 -42.28 -13.11 4.85
CA LEU A 19 -42.81 -13.77 6.05
C LEU A 19 -44.28 -13.42 6.32
N LEU A 20 -44.72 -12.18 6.06
CA LEU A 20 -46.11 -11.75 6.26
C LEU A 20 -47.04 -12.32 5.17
N THR A 21 -46.55 -12.45 3.93
CA THR A 21 -47.31 -13.13 2.87
C THR A 21 -47.35 -14.64 3.08
N GLU A 22 -46.31 -15.27 3.62
CA GLU A 22 -46.35 -16.68 4.06
C GLU A 22 -47.29 -16.92 5.26
N LEU A 23 -47.48 -15.92 6.13
CA LEU A 23 -48.44 -15.93 7.23
C LEU A 23 -49.89 -15.64 6.80
N GLY A 24 -50.14 -15.39 5.50
CA GLY A 24 -51.47 -15.15 4.95
C GLY A 24 -52.06 -13.78 5.27
N VAL A 25 -51.21 -12.79 5.55
CA VAL A 25 -51.64 -11.40 5.77
C VAL A 25 -51.62 -10.68 4.43
N ASP A 26 -52.80 -10.53 3.83
CA ASP A 26 -52.97 -9.79 2.57
C ASP A 26 -52.76 -8.27 2.78
N ASP A 27 -52.40 -7.55 1.70
CA ASP A 27 -52.12 -6.11 1.74
C ASP A 27 -53.30 -5.27 2.27
N GLU A 28 -54.55 -5.74 2.13
CA GLU A 28 -55.74 -5.11 2.72
C GLU A 28 -55.82 -5.29 4.24
N MET A 29 -55.53 -6.49 4.74
CA MET A 29 -55.50 -6.79 6.17
C MET A 29 -54.33 -6.07 6.87
N ARG A 30 -53.24 -5.86 6.12
CA ARG A 30 -52.09 -5.05 6.53
C ARG A 30 -52.46 -3.57 6.69
N GLN A 31 -53.23 -3.02 5.76
CA GLN A 31 -53.73 -1.65 5.85
C GLN A 31 -54.70 -1.50 7.04
N GLU A 32 -55.60 -2.47 7.27
CA GLU A 32 -56.50 -2.49 8.43
C GLU A 32 -55.77 -2.62 9.78
N LEU A 33 -54.67 -3.36 9.86
CA LEU A 33 -53.88 -3.49 11.09
C LEU A 33 -53.11 -2.21 11.44
N ILE A 34 -52.68 -1.45 10.42
CA ILE A 34 -52.07 -0.13 10.58
C ILE A 34 -53.13 0.91 10.97
N ASP A 35 -54.28 0.90 10.29
CA ASP A 35 -55.38 1.84 10.53
C ASP A 35 -56.08 1.59 11.88
N SER A 36 -56.11 0.34 12.35
CA SER A 36 -56.63 -0.03 13.69
C SER A 36 -55.64 0.21 14.83
N GLY A 37 -54.41 0.65 14.53
CA GLY A 37 -53.36 0.91 15.52
C GLY A 37 -52.81 -0.33 16.23
N ARG A 38 -53.15 -1.54 15.74
CA ARG A 38 -52.66 -2.82 16.29
C ARG A 38 -51.25 -3.18 15.78
N MET A 39 -50.85 -2.61 14.64
CA MET A 39 -49.46 -2.56 14.19
C MET A 39 -48.97 -1.11 14.17
N THR A 40 -47.92 -0.80 14.92
CA THR A 40 -47.19 0.46 14.79
C THR A 40 -46.39 0.45 13.50
N SER A 41 -46.45 1.55 12.72
CA SER A 41 -45.67 1.68 11.47
C SER A 41 -44.15 1.56 11.68
N ASP A 42 -43.68 1.72 12.92
CA ASP A 42 -42.30 1.52 13.34
C ASP A 42 -41.85 0.04 13.36
N VAL A 43 -42.76 -0.93 13.50
CA VAL A 43 -42.43 -2.37 13.44
C VAL A 43 -41.92 -2.77 12.04
N MET A 44 -42.15 -1.92 11.04
CA MET A 44 -41.72 -2.14 9.65
C MET A 44 -40.44 -1.41 9.27
N ARG A 45 -39.78 -0.70 10.19
CA ARG A 45 -38.44 -0.14 9.99
C ARG A 45 -37.37 -1.12 10.45
N VAL A 46 -37.29 -2.25 9.74
CA VAL A 46 -36.11 -3.12 9.82
C VAL A 46 -35.04 -2.48 8.94
N GLU A 47 -33.81 -2.37 9.44
CA GLU A 47 -32.64 -1.94 8.65
C GLU A 47 -32.64 -2.68 7.31
N SER A 48 -32.38 -1.98 6.21
CA SER A 48 -32.44 -2.63 4.90
C SER A 48 -31.39 -3.76 4.84
N ALA A 49 -31.70 -4.87 4.17
CA ALA A 49 -30.76 -5.99 4.06
C ALA A 49 -29.38 -5.54 3.52
N ASP A 50 -29.36 -4.52 2.68
CA ASP A 50 -28.13 -3.89 2.18
C ASP A 50 -27.36 -3.10 3.25
N GLN A 51 -28.05 -2.43 4.18
CA GLN A 51 -27.41 -1.75 5.31
C GLN A 51 -26.75 -2.76 6.26
N VAL A 52 -27.45 -3.85 6.59
CA VAL A 52 -26.92 -4.94 7.43
C VAL A 52 -25.74 -5.63 6.73
N ARG A 53 -25.84 -5.86 5.41
CA ARG A 53 -24.76 -6.45 4.61
C ARG A 53 -23.52 -5.56 4.56
N ARG A 54 -23.69 -4.25 4.38
CA ARG A 54 -22.56 -3.28 4.41
C ARG A 54 -21.91 -3.21 5.79
N ARG A 55 -22.68 -3.22 6.89
CA ARG A 55 -22.13 -3.34 8.24
C ARG A 55 -21.29 -4.60 8.41
N MET A 56 -21.84 -5.76 8.03
CA MET A 56 -21.12 -7.03 8.09
C MET A 56 -19.84 -7.05 7.23
N GLU A 57 -19.83 -6.38 6.08
CA GLU A 57 -18.64 -6.27 5.23
C GLU A 57 -17.57 -5.37 5.86
N ILE A 58 -17.98 -4.25 6.48
CA ILE A 58 -17.09 -3.36 7.23
C ILE A 58 -16.48 -4.10 8.42
N ASP A 59 -17.29 -4.78 9.24
CA ASP A 59 -16.82 -5.53 10.41
C ASP A 59 -15.83 -6.64 10.01
N LYS A 60 -16.13 -7.40 8.94
CA LYS A 60 -15.21 -8.41 8.39
C LYS A 60 -13.92 -7.79 7.85
N SER A 61 -13.98 -6.59 7.29
CA SER A 61 -12.78 -5.91 6.78
C SER A 61 -11.87 -5.47 7.93
N ILE A 62 -12.47 -5.02 9.03
CA ILE A 62 -11.77 -4.61 10.26
C ILE A 62 -11.14 -5.83 10.95
N GLU A 63 -11.89 -6.93 11.06
CA GLU A 63 -11.39 -8.18 11.65
C GLU A 63 -10.16 -8.71 10.89
N ARG A 64 -10.20 -8.72 9.55
CA ARG A 64 -9.04 -9.09 8.71
C ARG A 64 -7.84 -8.15 8.92
N LEU A 65 -8.10 -6.87 9.15
CA LEU A 65 -7.06 -5.87 9.39
C LEU A 65 -6.40 -6.11 10.75
N GLN A 66 -7.20 -6.36 11.79
CA GLN A 66 -6.71 -6.72 13.13
C GLN A 66 -5.91 -8.03 13.11
N ASP A 67 -6.37 -9.05 12.39
CA ASP A 67 -5.63 -10.30 12.20
C ASP A 67 -4.27 -10.05 11.52
N SER A 68 -4.26 -9.25 10.46
CA SER A 68 -3.04 -8.89 9.72
C SER A 68 -2.05 -8.13 10.61
N ILE A 69 -2.53 -7.22 11.46
CA ILE A 69 -1.72 -6.52 12.46
C ILE A 69 -1.19 -7.49 13.51
N GLY A 70 -2.02 -8.41 14.00
CA GLY A 70 -1.60 -9.45 14.95
C GLY A 70 -0.55 -10.41 14.37
N HIS A 71 -0.57 -10.67 13.06
CA HIS A 71 0.49 -11.39 12.36
C HIS A 71 1.78 -10.57 12.24
N LEU A 72 1.67 -9.28 11.97
CA LEU A 72 2.82 -8.36 11.97
C LEU A 72 3.47 -8.26 13.36
N GLU A 73 2.68 -8.13 14.43
CA GLU A 73 3.18 -8.13 15.82
C GLU A 73 3.98 -9.40 16.12
N ARG A 74 3.46 -10.58 15.75
CA ARG A 74 4.17 -11.86 15.92
C ARG A 74 5.45 -11.96 15.11
N ASN A 75 5.44 -11.45 13.87
CA ASN A 75 6.62 -11.42 13.02
C ASN A 75 7.70 -10.49 13.58
N ILE A 76 7.30 -9.31 14.08
CA ILE A 76 8.20 -8.41 14.81
C ILE A 76 8.77 -9.14 16.04
N MET A 77 7.96 -9.71 16.92
CA MET A 77 8.52 -10.46 18.07
C MET A 77 9.49 -11.59 17.67
N THR A 78 9.22 -12.27 16.56
CA THR A 78 10.11 -13.31 16.04
C THR A 78 11.44 -12.74 15.54
N VAL A 79 11.41 -11.62 14.82
CA VAL A 79 12.62 -10.95 14.32
C VAL A 79 13.44 -10.36 15.48
N ASP A 80 12.81 -9.85 16.54
CA ASP A 80 13.50 -9.33 17.73
C ASP A 80 14.30 -10.45 18.43
N SER A 81 13.64 -11.59 18.63
CA SER A 81 14.30 -12.79 19.14
C SER A 81 15.40 -13.33 18.22
N SER A 82 15.35 -13.02 16.92
CA SER A 82 16.36 -13.42 15.94
C SER A 82 17.55 -12.46 15.97
N ILE A 83 17.34 -11.17 16.20
CA ILE A 83 18.41 -10.18 16.39
C ILE A 83 19.25 -10.53 17.62
N ASP A 84 18.61 -10.93 18.73
CA ASP A 84 19.32 -11.47 19.90
C ASP A 84 20.20 -12.68 19.58
N ARG A 85 19.78 -13.51 18.62
CA ARG A 85 20.57 -14.66 18.18
C ARG A 85 21.75 -14.27 17.30
N ILE A 86 21.69 -13.14 16.58
CA ILE A 86 22.82 -12.69 15.76
C ILE A 86 24.04 -12.46 16.64
N GLU A 87 23.93 -11.72 17.74
CA GLU A 87 25.07 -11.53 18.65
C GLU A 87 25.51 -12.88 19.25
N ARG A 88 24.56 -13.70 19.71
CA ARG A 88 24.83 -14.98 20.36
C ARG A 88 25.51 -16.01 19.45
N ASP A 89 25.14 -16.06 18.17
CA ASP A 89 25.61 -17.07 17.22
C ASP A 89 26.86 -16.59 16.47
N LEU A 90 26.96 -15.29 16.18
CA LEU A 90 28.00 -14.73 15.33
C LEU A 90 29.28 -14.41 16.12
N VAL A 91 29.16 -13.99 17.39
CA VAL A 91 30.32 -13.75 18.28
C VAL A 91 31.17 -15.01 18.49
N PRO A 92 30.61 -16.19 18.81
CA PRO A 92 31.38 -17.43 18.93
C PRO A 92 32.07 -17.85 17.63
N VAL A 93 31.42 -17.64 16.47
CA VAL A 93 32.00 -17.99 15.16
C VAL A 93 33.20 -17.11 14.85
N VAL A 94 33.08 -15.80 15.05
CA VAL A 94 34.17 -14.84 14.86
C VAL A 94 35.32 -15.13 15.83
N LEU A 95 35.03 -15.37 17.10
CA LEU A 95 36.04 -15.75 18.09
C LEU A 95 36.72 -17.08 17.73
N SER A 96 35.96 -18.10 17.30
CA SER A 96 36.52 -19.38 16.86
C SER A 96 37.46 -19.21 15.66
N PHE A 97 37.11 -18.37 14.70
CA PHE A 97 37.95 -18.08 13.54
C PHE A 97 39.24 -17.36 13.95
N LEU A 98 39.16 -16.35 14.82
CA LEU A 98 40.32 -15.62 15.33
C LEU A 98 41.24 -16.48 16.19
N VAL A 99 40.67 -17.34 17.05
CA VAL A 99 41.42 -18.34 17.82
C VAL A 99 42.09 -19.35 16.89
N GLY A 100 41.41 -19.77 15.83
CA GLY A 100 41.97 -20.64 14.79
C GLY A 100 43.16 -20.00 14.06
N LEU A 101 43.04 -18.73 13.65
CA LEU A 101 44.13 -17.97 13.05
C LEU A 101 45.32 -17.81 14.00
N LYS A 102 45.05 -17.52 15.28
CA LYS A 102 46.08 -17.48 16.32
C LYS A 102 46.78 -18.83 16.49
N GLY A 103 46.02 -19.93 16.49
CA GLY A 103 46.56 -21.29 16.52
C GLY A 103 47.48 -21.59 15.33
N ASN A 104 47.07 -21.18 14.13
CA ASN A 104 47.87 -21.34 12.92
C ASN A 104 49.16 -20.50 12.95
N LEU A 105 49.12 -19.27 13.47
CA LEU A 105 50.30 -18.43 13.69
C LEU A 105 51.29 -19.07 14.67
N VAL A 106 50.80 -19.57 15.80
CA VAL A 106 51.63 -20.28 16.78
C VAL A 106 52.25 -21.53 16.15
N SER A 107 51.49 -22.27 15.34
CA SER A 107 51.99 -23.44 14.59
C SER A 107 53.07 -23.04 13.58
N MET A 108 52.88 -21.97 12.81
CA MET A 108 53.88 -21.47 11.86
C MET A 108 55.16 -21.01 12.57
N ARG A 109 55.04 -20.30 13.69
CA ARG A 109 56.17 -19.90 14.53
C ARG A 109 56.97 -21.12 14.99
N GLY A 110 56.25 -22.13 15.51
CA GLY A 110 56.82 -23.41 15.90
C GLY A 110 57.50 -24.12 14.75
N ASP A 111 56.87 -24.18 13.57
CA ASP A 111 57.42 -24.83 12.39
C ASP A 111 58.70 -24.14 11.90
N ILE A 112 58.73 -22.81 11.80
CA ILE A 112 59.91 -22.07 11.36
C ILE A 112 61.08 -22.33 12.30
N VAL A 113 60.88 -22.19 13.62
CA VAL A 113 61.97 -22.38 14.60
C VAL A 113 62.39 -23.85 14.66
N THR A 114 61.44 -24.77 14.75
CA THR A 114 61.73 -26.20 14.98
C THR A 114 62.25 -26.89 13.72
N ARG A 115 61.71 -26.58 12.53
CA ARG A 115 62.23 -27.13 11.26
C ARG A 115 63.59 -26.53 10.92
N SER A 116 63.79 -25.23 11.10
CA SER A 116 65.11 -24.62 10.88
C SER A 116 66.15 -25.25 11.80
N LYS A 117 65.80 -25.47 13.08
CA LYS A 117 66.68 -26.14 14.04
C LYS A 117 66.99 -27.59 13.67
N ARG A 118 66.02 -28.35 13.13
CA ARG A 118 66.25 -29.72 12.62
C ARG A 118 67.07 -29.76 11.32
N ALA A 119 66.94 -28.74 10.48
CA ALA A 119 67.68 -28.63 9.21
C ALA A 119 69.12 -28.14 9.40
N ALA A 120 69.45 -27.56 10.55
CA ALA A 120 70.80 -27.14 10.91
C ALA A 120 71.75 -28.35 11.03
N LYS A 121 72.87 -28.29 10.31
CA LYS A 121 73.86 -29.38 10.25
C LYS A 121 74.95 -29.26 11.30
N THR A 122 75.10 -28.09 11.93
CA THR A 122 76.14 -27.83 12.94
C THR A 122 75.56 -27.25 14.23
N ASN A 123 76.23 -27.51 15.36
CA ASN A 123 75.85 -26.92 16.65
C ASN A 123 75.88 -25.38 16.62
N LEU A 124 76.78 -24.79 15.82
CA LEU A 124 76.87 -23.33 15.64
C LEU A 124 75.61 -22.77 14.96
N GLN A 125 75.08 -23.47 13.95
CA GLN A 125 73.82 -23.11 13.28
C GLN A 125 72.61 -23.28 14.21
N VAL A 126 72.59 -24.33 15.04
CA VAL A 126 71.53 -24.52 16.04
C VAL A 126 71.54 -23.38 17.07
N THR A 127 72.72 -23.01 17.58
CA THR A 127 72.88 -21.89 18.52
C THR A 127 72.49 -20.55 17.90
N TYR A 128 72.84 -20.32 16.62
CA TYR A 128 72.39 -19.15 15.86
C TYR A 128 70.86 -19.09 15.73
N ILE A 129 70.21 -20.23 15.47
CA ILE A 129 68.74 -20.29 15.37
C ILE A 129 68.07 -20.00 16.72
N ASP A 130 68.59 -20.55 17.82
CA ASP A 130 68.02 -20.34 19.15
C ASP A 130 68.26 -18.90 19.68
N ASN A 131 69.42 -18.30 19.40
CA ASN A 131 69.81 -17.00 19.95
C ASN A 131 69.45 -15.80 19.08
N ASP A 132 69.48 -15.94 17.76
CA ASP A 132 69.30 -14.81 16.84
C ASP A 132 68.01 -14.92 16.04
N VAL A 133 67.71 -16.11 15.46
CA VAL A 133 66.51 -16.28 14.61
C VAL A 133 65.24 -16.35 15.45
N LYS A 134 65.23 -17.12 16.53
CA LYS A 134 64.04 -17.31 17.38
C LYS A 134 63.52 -15.99 17.97
N PRO A 135 64.35 -15.10 18.55
CA PRO A 135 63.85 -13.81 19.05
C PRO A 135 63.25 -12.92 17.96
N ILE A 136 63.82 -12.91 16.75
CA ILE A 136 63.29 -12.14 15.62
C ILE A 136 61.91 -12.68 15.21
N VAL A 137 61.79 -14.01 15.08
CA VAL A 137 60.52 -14.66 14.74
C VAL A 137 59.49 -14.43 15.84
N ASP A 138 59.86 -14.57 17.12
CA ASP A 138 58.95 -14.32 18.24
C ASP A 138 58.46 -12.86 18.24
N GLN A 139 59.32 -11.90 17.95
CA GLN A 139 58.99 -10.47 17.94
C GLN A 139 58.08 -10.07 16.76
N GLU A 140 58.35 -10.57 15.55
CA GLU A 140 57.50 -10.31 14.39
C GLU A 140 56.13 -11.01 14.49
N PHE A 141 56.10 -12.27 14.96
CA PHE A 141 54.83 -12.96 15.20
C PHE A 141 54.03 -12.29 16.33
N HIS A 142 54.67 -11.73 17.35
CA HIS A 142 53.97 -11.01 18.41
C HIS A 142 53.23 -9.77 17.90
N LYS A 143 53.85 -8.99 16.99
CA LYS A 143 53.18 -7.84 16.34
C LYS A 143 51.94 -8.28 15.56
N VAL A 144 52.02 -9.41 14.86
CA VAL A 144 50.89 -9.97 14.11
C VAL A 144 49.80 -10.50 15.04
N GLU A 145 50.18 -11.18 16.13
CA GLU A 145 49.24 -11.63 17.18
C GLU A 145 48.52 -10.45 17.85
N GLU A 146 49.24 -9.37 18.16
CA GLU A 146 48.69 -8.13 18.74
C GLU A 146 47.71 -7.45 17.76
N SER A 147 48.07 -7.38 16.48
CA SER A 147 47.18 -6.88 15.42
C SER A 147 45.91 -7.72 15.27
N LEU A 148 45.99 -9.05 15.36
CA LEU A 148 44.83 -9.95 15.29
C LEU A 148 43.92 -9.83 16.52
N THR A 149 44.51 -9.71 17.71
CA THR A 149 43.77 -9.63 18.97
C THR A 149 43.22 -8.24 19.24
N SER A 150 44.06 -7.21 19.39
CA SER A 150 43.57 -5.86 19.70
C SER A 150 43.09 -5.11 18.45
N GLY A 151 43.75 -5.31 17.30
CA GLY A 151 43.48 -4.57 16.08
C GLY A 151 42.29 -5.06 15.27
N MET A 152 41.93 -6.35 15.37
CA MET A 152 40.82 -6.93 14.59
C MET A 152 39.70 -7.50 15.44
N SER A 153 39.98 -8.20 16.55
CA SER A 153 38.90 -8.85 17.32
C SER A 153 37.97 -7.84 18.00
N THR A 154 38.54 -6.84 18.69
CA THR A 154 37.76 -5.84 19.43
C THR A 154 36.87 -5.01 18.51
N PRO A 155 37.38 -4.43 17.40
CA PRO A 155 36.54 -3.63 16.50
C PRO A 155 35.46 -4.44 15.78
N ILE A 156 35.71 -5.71 15.47
CA ILE A 156 34.70 -6.58 14.85
C ILE A 156 33.59 -6.89 15.85
N LEU A 157 33.94 -7.24 17.09
CA LEU A 157 32.94 -7.51 18.14
C LEU A 157 32.13 -6.27 18.48
N GLU A 158 32.77 -5.10 18.56
CA GLU A 158 32.12 -3.82 18.80
C GLU A 158 31.17 -3.47 17.66
N LYS A 159 31.58 -3.63 16.39
CA LYS A 159 30.67 -3.43 15.25
C LYS A 159 29.49 -4.41 15.21
N VAL A 160 29.70 -5.68 15.57
CA VAL A 160 28.60 -6.66 15.67
C VAL A 160 27.62 -6.22 16.74
N ARG A 161 28.11 -5.72 17.88
CA ARG A 161 27.27 -5.17 18.95
C ARG A 161 26.52 -3.92 18.49
N ASP A 162 27.18 -2.94 17.89
CA ASP A 162 26.56 -1.71 17.37
C ASP A 162 25.48 -2.01 16.34
N LEU A 163 25.72 -2.96 15.44
CA LEU A 163 24.73 -3.41 14.46
C LEU A 163 23.52 -4.06 15.13
N THR A 164 23.75 -4.88 16.16
CA THR A 164 22.69 -5.57 16.90
C THR A 164 21.87 -4.57 17.71
N GLU A 165 22.51 -3.61 18.38
CA GLU A 165 21.86 -2.53 19.12
C GLU A 165 21.07 -1.60 18.19
N GLY A 166 21.63 -1.22 17.03
CA GLY A 166 20.93 -0.41 16.03
C GLY A 166 19.72 -1.13 15.42
N LEU A 167 19.82 -2.44 15.17
CA LEU A 167 18.70 -3.26 14.73
C LEU A 167 17.59 -3.33 15.80
N LYS A 168 17.94 -3.52 17.08
CA LYS A 168 16.98 -3.49 18.19
C LYS A 168 16.29 -2.14 18.31
N GLU A 169 17.03 -1.05 18.17
CA GLU A 169 16.45 0.29 18.28
C GLU A 169 15.49 0.58 17.12
N ALA A 170 15.90 0.29 15.88
CA ALA A 170 15.02 0.40 14.71
C ALA A 170 13.75 -0.43 14.87
N MET A 171 13.89 -1.63 15.42
CA MET A 171 12.79 -2.55 15.68
C MET A 171 11.84 -2.07 16.76
N LYS A 172 12.36 -1.48 17.83
CA LYS A 172 11.57 -0.86 18.88
C LYS A 172 10.72 0.28 18.32
N VAL A 173 11.30 1.12 17.46
CA VAL A 173 10.55 2.18 16.77
C VAL A 173 9.45 1.59 15.89
N THR A 174 9.73 0.54 15.12
CA THR A 174 8.70 -0.10 14.28
C THR A 174 7.58 -0.74 15.12
N TYR A 175 7.90 -1.30 16.28
CA TYR A 175 6.91 -1.84 17.21
C TYR A 175 6.05 -0.74 17.83
N GLU A 176 6.64 0.39 18.22
CA GLU A 176 5.92 1.57 18.72
C GLU A 176 4.99 2.14 17.64
N GLU A 177 5.45 2.26 16.39
CA GLU A 177 4.63 2.68 15.26
C GLU A 177 3.48 1.71 14.97
N LEU A 178 3.72 0.39 15.04
CA LEU A 178 2.67 -0.63 14.86
C LEU A 178 1.64 -0.56 16.00
N SER A 179 2.09 -0.38 17.24
CA SER A 179 1.22 -0.21 18.40
C SER A 179 0.36 1.06 18.27
N ASN A 180 0.93 2.16 17.80
CA ASN A 180 0.20 3.40 17.53
C ASN A 180 -0.80 3.22 16.37
N LEU A 181 -0.42 2.50 15.31
CA LEU A 181 -1.31 2.20 14.20
C LEU A 181 -2.50 1.34 14.66
N LYS A 182 -2.26 0.34 15.50
CA LYS A 182 -3.30 -0.50 16.10
C LYS A 182 -4.26 0.33 16.96
N ALA A 183 -3.74 1.17 17.86
CA ALA A 183 -4.55 2.08 18.67
C ALA A 183 -5.40 3.03 17.79
N ASN A 184 -4.81 3.61 16.74
CA ASN A 184 -5.53 4.47 15.81
C ASN A 184 -6.63 3.72 15.03
N ILE A 185 -6.39 2.46 14.67
CA ILE A 185 -7.39 1.63 13.98
C ILE A 185 -8.52 1.23 14.93
N ASP A 186 -8.22 0.91 16.18
CA ASP A 186 -9.23 0.61 17.18
C ASP A 186 -10.09 1.86 17.49
N ASP A 187 -9.46 3.03 17.64
CA ASP A 187 -10.16 4.32 17.81
C ASP A 187 -11.03 4.67 16.59
N TYR A 188 -10.51 4.47 15.37
CA TYR A 188 -11.24 4.71 14.13
C TYR A 188 -12.41 3.74 13.97
N THR A 189 -12.19 2.47 14.28
CA THR A 189 -13.21 1.42 14.29
C THR A 189 -14.32 1.81 15.25
N GLN A 190 -13.98 2.13 16.50
CA GLN A 190 -14.95 2.51 17.52
C GLN A 190 -15.77 3.73 17.08
N ARG A 191 -15.10 4.79 16.59
CA ARG A 191 -15.78 5.97 16.04
C ARG A 191 -16.70 5.61 14.89
N SER A 192 -16.24 4.83 13.93
CA SER A 192 -17.03 4.43 12.76
C SER A 192 -18.26 3.61 13.17
N THR A 193 -18.13 2.66 14.09
CA THR A 193 -19.29 1.94 14.65
C THR A 193 -20.27 2.89 15.32
N THR A 194 -19.80 3.82 16.18
CA THR A 194 -20.70 4.77 16.85
C THR A 194 -21.37 5.74 15.88
N GLU A 195 -20.68 6.16 14.81
CA GLU A 195 -21.22 7.05 13.79
C GLU A 195 -22.24 6.32 12.91
N VAL A 196 -22.00 5.06 12.56
CA VAL A 196 -22.95 4.22 11.82
C VAL A 196 -24.17 3.88 12.69
N GLU A 197 -24.01 3.68 14.00
CA GLU A 197 -25.13 3.54 14.94
C GLU A 197 -25.94 4.83 15.07
N PHE A 198 -25.25 5.96 15.21
CA PHE A 198 -25.86 7.28 15.28
C PHE A 198 -26.65 7.58 13.99
N LEU A 199 -26.02 7.44 12.81
CA LEU A 199 -26.68 7.66 11.52
C LEU A 199 -27.83 6.69 11.28
N SER A 200 -27.71 5.41 11.68
CA SER A 200 -28.82 4.45 11.62
C SER A 200 -30.00 4.93 12.49
N SER A 201 -29.72 5.39 13.71
CA SER A 201 -30.75 5.91 14.62
C SER A 201 -31.38 7.23 14.13
N GLU A 202 -30.59 8.11 13.53
CA GLU A 202 -31.04 9.45 13.09
C GLU A 202 -31.80 9.39 11.76
N LEU A 203 -31.37 8.57 10.80
CA LEU A 203 -32.14 8.27 9.58
C LEU A 203 -33.42 7.47 9.89
N GLY A 204 -33.37 6.66 10.95
CA GLY A 204 -34.50 5.93 11.52
C GLY A 204 -35.53 6.81 12.22
N LEU A 205 -35.26 8.09 12.45
CA LEU A 205 -36.21 9.08 12.97
C LEU A 205 -36.71 9.95 11.80
N LYS A 206 -37.99 9.84 11.43
CA LYS A 206 -38.58 10.88 10.55
C LYS A 206 -38.48 12.23 11.28
N PRO A 207 -38.28 13.36 10.57
CA PRO A 207 -38.34 14.66 11.20
C PRO A 207 -39.73 14.81 11.84
N LYS A 208 -39.77 14.83 13.17
CA LYS A 208 -40.95 15.30 13.88
C LYS A 208 -41.09 16.77 13.54
N VAL A 209 -41.85 17.06 12.48
CA VAL A 209 -42.44 18.39 12.30
C VAL A 209 -43.47 18.49 13.42
N GLU A 210 -43.03 18.91 14.60
CA GLU A 210 -43.94 19.37 15.63
C GLU A 210 -44.60 20.63 15.07
N VAL A 211 -45.75 20.45 14.42
CA VAL A 211 -46.64 21.56 14.10
C VAL A 211 -47.04 22.13 15.47
N PRO A 212 -46.62 23.37 15.81
CA PRO A 212 -47.00 23.98 17.08
C PRO A 212 -48.52 23.93 17.23
N LYS A 213 -49.03 23.59 18.43
CA LYS A 213 -50.47 23.43 18.67
C LYS A 213 -51.29 24.63 18.17
N ASP A 214 -50.71 25.83 18.26
CA ASP A 214 -51.29 27.08 17.77
C ASP A 214 -51.51 27.11 16.24
N ILE A 215 -50.66 26.45 15.44
CA ILE A 215 -50.79 26.37 13.98
C ILE A 215 -51.81 25.31 13.58
N ALA A 216 -51.85 24.18 14.30
CA ALA A 216 -52.86 23.14 14.09
C ALA A 216 -54.29 23.63 14.44
N GLU A 217 -54.44 24.41 15.51
CA GLU A 217 -55.72 25.05 15.85
C GLU A 217 -56.11 26.13 14.84
N LYS A 218 -55.16 26.94 14.38
CA LYS A 218 -55.41 27.92 13.30
C LYS A 218 -55.82 27.26 12.00
N MET A 219 -55.23 26.12 11.62
CA MET A 219 -55.64 25.36 10.44
C MET A 219 -57.08 24.84 10.58
N LYS A 220 -57.45 24.27 11.74
CA LYS A 220 -58.84 23.83 11.97
C LYS A 220 -59.85 24.98 11.95
N ILE A 221 -59.47 26.15 12.46
CA ILE A 221 -60.33 27.35 12.41
C ILE A 221 -60.47 27.84 10.95
N LEU A 222 -59.39 27.82 10.17
CA LEU A 222 -59.41 28.21 8.76
C LEU A 222 -60.20 27.23 7.90
N GLU A 223 -60.09 25.93 8.15
CA GLU A 223 -60.91 24.90 7.49
C GLU A 223 -62.41 25.12 7.75
N ARG A 224 -62.80 25.34 9.02
CA ARG A 224 -64.19 25.70 9.37
C ARG A 224 -64.64 26.99 8.70
N ARG A 225 -63.77 28.00 8.62
CA ARG A 225 -64.06 29.28 7.96
C ARG A 225 -64.25 29.09 6.45
N ILE A 226 -63.48 28.20 5.82
CA ILE A 226 -63.61 27.85 4.40
C ILE A 226 -64.94 27.15 4.16
N ASP A 227 -65.33 26.22 5.03
CA ASP A 227 -66.62 25.54 4.93
C ASP A 227 -67.79 26.53 5.10
N GLU A 228 -67.73 27.42 6.10
CA GLU A 228 -68.71 28.49 6.31
C GLU A 228 -68.80 29.42 5.08
N LEU A 229 -67.66 29.88 4.56
CA LEU A 229 -67.61 30.73 3.38
C LEU A 229 -68.11 30.01 2.12
N SER A 230 -67.86 28.71 1.99
CA SER A 230 -68.37 27.91 0.87
C SER A 230 -69.90 27.78 0.92
N GLN A 231 -70.46 27.64 2.13
CA GLN A 231 -71.90 27.59 2.34
C GLN A 231 -72.54 28.98 2.11
N GLU A 232 -71.91 30.06 2.57
CA GLU A 232 -72.33 31.44 2.27
C GLU A 232 -72.26 31.75 0.77
N LEU A 233 -71.21 31.29 0.08
CA LEU A 233 -71.07 31.44 -1.37
C LEU A 233 -72.18 30.70 -2.11
N SER A 234 -72.51 29.47 -1.69
CA SER A 234 -73.60 28.68 -2.27
C SER A 234 -74.97 29.38 -2.09
N ILE A 235 -75.25 29.90 -0.89
CA ILE A 235 -76.46 30.67 -0.61
C ILE A 235 -76.49 31.97 -1.43
N SER A 236 -75.35 32.64 -1.57
CA SER A 236 -75.22 33.86 -2.37
C SER A 236 -75.44 33.59 -3.86
N GLN A 237 -74.88 32.50 -4.39
CA GLN A 237 -75.11 32.04 -5.77
C GLN A 237 -76.58 31.74 -6.02
N GLN A 238 -77.25 31.02 -5.11
CA GLN A 238 -78.70 30.81 -5.20
C GLN A 238 -79.48 32.13 -5.18
N LYS A 239 -79.13 33.08 -4.30
CA LYS A 239 -79.75 34.41 -4.28
C LYS A 239 -79.54 35.17 -5.59
N VAL A 240 -78.36 35.05 -6.20
CA VAL A 240 -78.04 35.66 -7.49
C VAL A 240 -78.85 35.00 -8.61
N GLU A 241 -79.01 33.68 -8.61
CA GLU A 241 -79.89 32.98 -9.56
C GLU A 241 -81.35 33.40 -9.40
N THR A 242 -81.87 33.49 -8.17
CA THR A 242 -83.22 33.98 -7.91
C THR A 242 -83.37 35.43 -8.39
N ARG A 243 -82.40 36.30 -8.07
CA ARG A 243 -82.37 37.69 -8.56
C ARG A 243 -82.27 37.78 -10.08
N ASN A 244 -81.52 36.91 -10.73
CA ASN A 244 -81.43 36.87 -12.19
C ASN A 244 -82.75 36.42 -12.82
N SER A 245 -83.45 35.46 -12.22
CA SER A 245 -84.79 35.06 -12.67
C SER A 245 -85.82 36.18 -12.47
N GLU A 246 -85.73 36.93 -11.36
CA GLU A 246 -86.52 38.14 -11.12
C GLU A 246 -86.17 39.25 -12.12
N ILE A 247 -84.89 39.45 -12.45
CA ILE A 247 -84.44 40.41 -13.46
C ILE A 247 -84.94 40.02 -14.85
N GLU A 248 -84.96 38.73 -15.21
CA GLU A 248 -85.55 38.28 -16.47
C GLU A 248 -87.05 38.52 -16.54
N ASN A 249 -87.77 38.27 -15.45
CA ASN A 249 -89.19 38.58 -15.35
C ASN A 249 -89.43 40.10 -15.43
N LEU A 250 -88.66 40.90 -14.68
CA LEU A 250 -88.69 42.36 -14.75
C LEU A 250 -88.28 42.89 -16.13
N ARG A 251 -87.41 42.21 -16.88
CA ARG A 251 -87.08 42.57 -18.27
C ARG A 251 -88.25 42.32 -19.21
N LYS A 252 -89.01 41.23 -19.00
CA LYS A 252 -90.26 40.99 -19.73
C LYS A 252 -91.31 42.05 -19.38
N ASP A 253 -91.45 42.37 -18.11
CA ASP A 253 -92.36 43.43 -17.63
C ASP A 253 -91.94 44.81 -18.14
N ASN A 254 -90.64 45.11 -18.19
CA ASN A 254 -90.11 46.37 -18.71
C ASN A 254 -90.26 46.46 -20.24
N ALA A 255 -90.17 45.34 -20.97
CA ALA A 255 -90.52 45.31 -22.39
C ALA A 255 -92.03 45.62 -22.61
N LEU A 256 -92.91 45.09 -21.76
CA LEU A 256 -94.34 45.41 -21.78
C LEU A 256 -94.60 46.88 -21.40
N LEU A 257 -93.92 47.39 -20.37
CA LEU A 257 -94.02 48.78 -19.93
C LEU A 257 -93.42 49.76 -20.94
N LYS A 258 -92.40 49.38 -21.72
CA LYS A 258 -91.85 50.22 -22.80
C LYS A 258 -92.85 50.46 -23.91
N VAL A 259 -93.67 49.46 -24.27
CA VAL A 259 -94.77 49.66 -25.23
C VAL A 259 -95.79 50.66 -24.67
N ILE A 260 -96.10 50.58 -23.37
CA ILE A 260 -96.99 51.52 -22.69
C ILE A 260 -96.34 52.92 -22.54
N ASN A 261 -95.02 52.98 -22.37
CA ASN A 261 -94.28 54.24 -22.29
C ASN A 261 -94.12 54.92 -23.65
N GLU A 262 -93.99 54.18 -24.75
CA GLU A 262 -94.02 54.74 -26.11
C GLU A 262 -95.39 55.40 -26.39
N GLU A 263 -96.48 54.81 -25.90
CA GLU A 263 -97.83 55.40 -25.95
C GLU A 263 -97.97 56.65 -25.05
N LEU A 264 -97.34 56.65 -23.86
CA LEU A 264 -97.35 57.80 -22.93
C LEU A 264 -96.36 58.91 -23.31
N GLU A 265 -95.26 58.61 -24.01
CA GLU A 265 -94.28 59.56 -24.54
C GLU A 265 -94.83 60.33 -25.75
N GLU A 266 -95.72 59.71 -26.54
CA GLU A 266 -96.49 60.39 -27.59
C GLU A 266 -97.52 61.39 -27.01
N ASP A 267 -97.96 61.15 -25.77
CA ASP A 267 -98.84 62.04 -25.00
C ASP A 267 -98.08 63.10 -24.16
N LEU A 268 -96.87 62.79 -23.69
CA LEU A 268 -95.98 63.73 -22.99
C LEU A 268 -95.29 64.74 -23.92
N ALA A 269 -95.06 64.39 -25.20
CA ALA A 269 -94.52 65.33 -26.20
C ALA A 269 -95.48 66.48 -26.56
N LYS A 270 -96.77 66.37 -26.19
CA LYS A 270 -97.80 67.42 -26.37
C LYS A 270 -97.94 68.35 -25.16
N LEU A 271 -97.36 68.01 -24.02
CA LEU A 271 -97.57 68.74 -22.77
C LEU A 271 -96.22 69.20 -22.17
N LYS A 272 -95.92 70.48 -22.45
CA LYS A 272 -94.97 71.39 -21.75
C LYS A 272 -93.53 71.34 -22.31
N ALA A 273 -93.03 72.30 -23.09
CA ALA A 273 -92.90 73.75 -22.84
C ALA A 273 -92.42 74.05 -21.40
N ALA A 274 -91.10 74.24 -21.27
CA ALA A 274 -90.29 74.43 -20.06
C ALA A 274 -90.58 75.75 -19.30
N PRO A 275 -89.78 76.16 -18.29
CA PRO A 275 -89.18 75.47 -17.12
C PRO A 275 -89.47 76.23 -15.80
N GLN A 276 -89.03 75.72 -14.64
CA GLN A 276 -88.50 76.56 -13.55
C GLN A 276 -87.67 75.71 -12.55
N ALA A 277 -86.57 76.29 -12.08
CA ALA A 277 -85.53 75.66 -11.25
C ALA A 277 -86.02 75.35 -9.83
N ASP A 278 -85.58 74.21 -9.28
CA ASP A 278 -85.99 73.72 -7.96
C ASP A 278 -84.82 73.55 -6.98
N LEU A 279 -85.11 73.82 -5.71
CA LEU A 279 -84.17 73.91 -4.59
C LEU A 279 -83.51 72.57 -4.19
N GLU A 280 -83.92 71.45 -4.80
CA GLU A 280 -83.40 70.10 -4.57
C GLU A 280 -81.95 69.89 -5.07
N ALA A 281 -81.55 70.57 -6.16
CA ALA A 281 -80.18 70.49 -6.66
C ALA A 281 -79.14 71.05 -5.66
N LEU A 282 -79.56 71.98 -4.80
CA LEU A 282 -78.71 72.59 -3.77
C LEU A 282 -78.54 71.70 -2.53
N THR A 283 -79.52 70.86 -2.20
CA THR A 283 -79.41 69.86 -1.11
C THR A 283 -78.62 68.63 -1.57
N GLU A 284 -78.77 68.20 -2.81
CA GLU A 284 -77.93 67.17 -3.43
C GLU A 284 -76.46 67.59 -3.47
N LEU A 285 -76.15 68.83 -3.87
CA LEU A 285 -74.76 69.33 -3.88
C LEU A 285 -74.10 69.35 -2.48
N ARG A 286 -74.86 69.58 -1.41
CA ARG A 286 -74.32 69.53 -0.04
C ARG A 286 -74.08 68.10 0.44
N SER A 287 -74.90 67.16 0.00
CA SER A 287 -74.70 65.74 0.30
C SER A 287 -73.46 65.18 -0.41
N THR A 288 -73.23 65.60 -1.67
CA THR A 288 -72.07 65.16 -2.45
C THR A 288 -70.76 65.70 -1.89
N VAL A 289 -70.73 66.95 -1.42
CA VAL A 289 -69.55 67.52 -0.74
C VAL A 289 -69.20 66.74 0.54
N LYS A 290 -70.18 66.37 1.37
CA LYS A 290 -69.93 65.53 2.55
C LYS A 290 -69.44 64.12 2.21
N THR A 291 -69.97 63.51 1.14
CA THR A 291 -69.46 62.20 0.69
C THR A 291 -68.04 62.31 0.13
N LEU A 292 -67.69 63.44 -0.49
CA LEU A 292 -66.33 63.71 -0.96
C LEU A 292 -65.36 63.93 0.19
N GLU A 293 -65.75 64.63 1.24
CA GLU A 293 -64.95 64.77 2.47
C GLU A 293 -64.72 63.42 3.15
N ALA A 294 -65.75 62.59 3.30
CA ALA A 294 -65.61 61.23 3.82
C ALA A 294 -64.70 60.34 2.94
N SER A 295 -64.76 60.52 1.61
CA SER A 295 -63.86 59.81 0.69
C SER A 295 -62.41 60.29 0.81
N ARG A 296 -62.19 61.56 1.11
CA ARG A 296 -60.86 62.14 1.33
C ARG A 296 -60.21 61.56 2.58
N ASP A 297 -60.96 61.43 3.66
CA ASP A 297 -60.45 60.89 4.92
C ASP A 297 -60.13 59.38 4.79
N LEU A 298 -60.98 58.62 4.09
CA LEU A 298 -60.71 57.22 3.74
C LEU A 298 -59.47 57.06 2.84
N LEU A 299 -59.29 57.96 1.86
CA LEU A 299 -58.10 57.96 1.00
C LEU A 299 -56.84 58.31 1.80
N GLN A 300 -56.92 59.24 2.74
CA GLN A 300 -55.80 59.60 3.61
C GLN A 300 -55.41 58.43 4.54
N GLU A 301 -56.38 57.71 5.08
CA GLU A 301 -56.13 56.51 5.88
C GLU A 301 -55.47 55.40 5.05
N LYS A 302 -55.91 55.20 3.80
CA LYS A 302 -55.26 54.26 2.87
C LYS A 302 -53.84 54.67 2.50
N VAL A 303 -53.56 55.96 2.33
CA VAL A 303 -52.18 56.45 2.09
C VAL A 303 -51.29 56.09 3.28
N ASN A 304 -51.75 56.34 4.51
CA ASN A 304 -50.99 56.02 5.72
C ASN A 304 -50.78 54.49 5.87
N GLU A 305 -51.77 53.66 5.56
CA GLU A 305 -51.62 52.20 5.57
C GLU A 305 -50.59 51.72 4.53
N VAL A 306 -50.57 52.32 3.34
CA VAL A 306 -49.62 51.98 2.27
C VAL A 306 -48.20 52.40 2.65
N GLU A 307 -48.02 53.57 3.28
CA GLU A 307 -46.72 54.01 3.79
C GLU A 307 -46.20 53.07 4.89
N ALA A 308 -47.05 52.65 5.83
CA ALA A 308 -46.66 51.67 6.85
C ALA A 308 -46.25 50.31 6.23
N ARG A 309 -46.94 49.88 5.17
CA ARG A 309 -46.57 48.68 4.41
C ARG A 309 -45.27 48.85 3.65
N ALA A 310 -44.99 50.04 3.11
CA ALA A 310 -43.73 50.33 2.41
C ALA A 310 -42.53 50.29 3.38
N ILE A 311 -42.66 50.89 4.57
CA ILE A 311 -41.62 50.87 5.60
C ILE A 311 -41.32 49.44 6.07
N THR A 312 -42.35 48.63 6.31
CA THR A 312 -42.17 47.23 6.72
C THR A 312 -41.59 46.37 5.59
N ALA A 313 -41.93 46.65 4.32
CA ALA A 313 -41.31 45.99 3.17
C ALA A 313 -39.82 46.37 3.02
N GLU A 314 -39.45 47.63 3.25
CA GLU A 314 -38.05 48.09 3.19
C GLU A 314 -37.21 47.44 4.30
N GLN A 315 -37.74 47.34 5.51
CA GLN A 315 -37.08 46.64 6.62
C GLN A 315 -36.86 45.16 6.30
N LYS A 316 -37.87 44.47 5.74
CA LYS A 316 -37.73 43.09 5.27
C LYS A 316 -36.69 42.97 4.15
N GLY A 317 -36.67 43.93 3.21
CA GLY A 317 -35.66 43.99 2.15
C GLY A 317 -34.24 44.05 2.68
N LYS A 318 -33.97 44.89 3.69
CA LYS A 318 -32.66 44.98 4.36
C LYS A 318 -32.30 43.65 5.06
N MET A 319 -33.24 43.04 5.79
CA MET A 319 -33.00 41.74 6.43
C MET A 319 -32.67 40.64 5.42
N TYR A 320 -33.35 40.59 4.27
CA TYR A 320 -33.04 39.61 3.23
C TYR A 320 -31.67 39.88 2.58
N SER A 321 -31.31 41.15 2.35
CA SER A 321 -29.97 41.52 1.87
C SER A 321 -28.88 41.04 2.83
N ASP A 322 -29.05 41.24 4.13
CA ASP A 322 -28.08 40.78 5.14
C ASP A 322 -27.97 39.24 5.19
N GLN A 323 -29.10 38.55 5.02
CA GLN A 323 -29.11 37.08 4.93
C GLN A 323 -28.40 36.57 3.67
N ILE A 324 -28.60 37.24 2.53
CA ILE A 324 -27.91 36.91 1.28
C ILE A 324 -26.40 37.11 1.43
N ALA A 325 -25.97 38.24 2.01
CA ALA A 325 -24.53 38.49 2.24
C ALA A 325 -23.88 37.44 3.15
N LYS A 326 -24.58 36.97 4.20
CA LYS A 326 -24.12 35.85 5.03
C LYS A 326 -24.02 34.55 4.25
N LYS A 327 -25.03 34.23 3.44
CA LYS A 327 -25.05 33.04 2.57
C LYS A 327 -23.92 33.07 1.54
N ASP A 328 -23.62 34.23 0.96
CA ASP A 328 -22.53 34.39 -0.01
C ASP A 328 -21.15 34.17 0.63
N LEU A 329 -20.95 34.62 1.87
CA LEU A 329 -19.76 34.31 2.66
C LEU A 329 -19.64 32.81 2.95
N GLU A 330 -20.73 32.17 3.41
CA GLU A 330 -20.76 30.71 3.63
C GLU A 330 -20.45 29.93 2.35
N ILE A 331 -20.98 30.35 1.20
CA ILE A 331 -20.69 29.75 -0.11
C ILE A 331 -19.21 29.95 -0.48
N GLY A 332 -18.64 31.12 -0.17
CA GLY A 332 -17.21 31.40 -0.35
C GLY A 332 -16.34 30.43 0.44
N ASP A 333 -16.65 30.24 1.72
CA ASP A 333 -15.93 29.33 2.61
C ASP A 333 -16.10 27.86 2.22
N LEU A 334 -17.30 27.47 1.77
CA LEU A 334 -17.53 26.12 1.26
C LEU A 334 -16.76 25.88 -0.04
N LYS A 335 -16.67 26.86 -0.95
CA LYS A 335 -15.88 26.74 -2.18
C LYS A 335 -14.37 26.60 -1.90
N THR A 336 -13.83 27.33 -0.92
CA THR A 336 -12.42 27.18 -0.54
C THR A 336 -12.18 25.81 0.08
N LYS A 337 -13.10 25.31 0.91
CA LYS A 337 -13.02 23.97 1.49
C LYS A 337 -13.11 22.85 0.45
N VAL A 338 -13.98 23.00 -0.56
CA VAL A 338 -14.05 22.07 -1.71
C VAL A 338 -12.72 22.03 -2.46
N ARG A 339 -12.11 23.19 -2.75
CA ARG A 339 -10.78 23.23 -3.40
C ARG A 339 -9.70 22.53 -2.57
N GLN A 340 -9.69 22.74 -1.25
CA GLN A 340 -8.74 22.05 -0.37
C GLN A 340 -8.92 20.52 -0.42
N LEU A 341 -10.17 20.04 -0.41
CA LEU A 341 -10.48 18.61 -0.53
C LEU A 341 -10.12 18.06 -1.92
N GLU A 342 -10.28 18.83 -2.99
CA GLU A 342 -9.85 18.45 -4.34
C GLU A 342 -8.32 18.30 -4.43
N ASP A 343 -7.57 19.22 -3.82
CA ASP A 343 -6.11 19.15 -3.74
C ASP A 343 -5.63 17.94 -2.91
N GLU A 344 -6.31 17.63 -1.80
CA GLU A 344 -6.05 16.43 -1.00
C GLU A 344 -6.38 15.15 -1.77
N LYS A 345 -7.47 15.15 -2.54
CA LYS A 345 -7.83 14.04 -3.43
C LYS A 345 -6.77 13.82 -4.51
N ALA A 346 -6.21 14.89 -5.08
CA ALA A 346 -5.12 14.78 -6.04
C ALA A 346 -3.86 14.17 -5.41
N LYS A 347 -3.48 14.62 -4.21
CA LYS A 347 -2.34 14.06 -3.46
C LYS A 347 -2.53 12.60 -3.05
N THR A 348 -3.76 12.19 -2.74
CA THR A 348 -4.05 10.78 -2.42
C THR A 348 -4.04 9.90 -3.67
N ALA A 349 -4.48 10.42 -4.82
CA ALA A 349 -4.36 9.72 -6.10
C ALA A 349 -2.89 9.45 -6.49
N THR A 350 -1.98 10.42 -6.31
CA THR A 350 -0.55 10.19 -6.57
C THR A 350 0.06 9.15 -5.63
N ARG A 351 -0.30 9.17 -4.34
CA ARG A 351 0.13 8.14 -3.38
C ARG A 351 -0.39 6.74 -3.76
N LEU A 352 -1.60 6.63 -4.29
CA LEU A 352 -2.13 5.36 -4.77
C LEU A 352 -1.33 4.82 -5.97
N THR A 353 -0.95 5.68 -6.92
CA THR A 353 -0.10 5.26 -8.05
C THR A 353 1.28 4.77 -7.60
N GLU A 354 1.87 5.42 -6.59
CA GLU A 354 3.14 4.96 -5.99
C GLU A 354 2.98 3.58 -5.32
N ILE A 355 1.88 3.35 -4.61
CA ILE A 355 1.57 2.05 -4.00
C ILE A 355 1.39 0.96 -5.08
N GLU A 356 0.75 1.27 -6.20
CA GLU A 356 0.59 0.34 -7.32
C GLU A 356 1.93 -0.02 -7.97
N GLU A 357 2.84 0.95 -8.17
CA GLU A 357 4.20 0.69 -8.64
C GLU A 357 4.97 -0.21 -7.66
N ILE A 358 4.88 0.05 -6.36
CA ILE A 358 5.53 -0.76 -5.34
C ILE A 358 4.96 -2.18 -5.35
N ARG A 359 3.63 -2.35 -5.47
CA ARG A 359 2.99 -3.67 -5.60
C ARG A 359 3.44 -4.41 -6.86
N ALA A 360 3.58 -3.71 -7.99
CA ALA A 360 4.08 -4.31 -9.23
C ALA A 360 5.53 -4.81 -9.07
N ARG A 361 6.38 -4.00 -8.43
CA ARG A 361 7.75 -4.41 -8.07
C ARG A 361 7.73 -5.61 -7.13
N LEU A 362 6.90 -5.62 -6.09
CA LEU A 362 6.79 -6.74 -5.15
C LEU A 362 6.42 -8.04 -5.88
N ARG A 363 5.41 -8.00 -6.76
CA ARG A 363 5.01 -9.16 -7.58
C ARG A 363 6.14 -9.67 -8.48
N SER A 364 6.99 -8.78 -9.00
CA SER A 364 8.17 -9.19 -9.80
C SER A 364 9.26 -9.87 -8.97
N TYR A 365 9.32 -9.57 -7.66
CA TYR A 365 10.18 -10.30 -6.74
C TYR A 365 9.55 -11.63 -6.33
N GLU A 366 8.23 -11.67 -6.14
CA GLU A 366 7.47 -12.88 -5.81
C GLU A 366 7.34 -13.86 -6.99
N SER A 367 7.36 -13.39 -8.24
CA SER A 367 7.26 -14.25 -9.44
C SER A 367 8.45 -15.21 -9.59
N GLY A 368 9.50 -15.02 -8.79
CA GLY A 368 10.65 -15.92 -8.72
C GLY A 368 11.52 -15.90 -9.98
N ASP A 369 11.27 -15.00 -10.94
CA ASP A 369 12.08 -14.91 -12.16
C ASP A 369 13.53 -14.53 -11.82
N LYS A 370 13.71 -13.62 -10.86
CA LYS A 370 15.05 -13.33 -10.31
C LYS A 370 15.65 -14.52 -9.56
N ALA A 371 14.84 -15.35 -8.89
CA ALA A 371 15.33 -16.56 -8.23
C ALA A 371 15.78 -17.63 -9.25
N ARG A 372 15.04 -17.78 -10.35
CA ARG A 372 15.41 -18.65 -11.48
C ARG A 372 16.66 -18.16 -12.20
N GLU A 373 16.80 -16.85 -12.40
CA GLU A 373 18.04 -16.26 -12.94
C GLU A 373 19.23 -16.49 -12.00
N LEU A 374 19.03 -16.38 -10.69
CA LEU A 374 20.08 -16.64 -9.70
C LEU A 374 20.48 -18.12 -9.70
N GLU A 375 19.52 -19.06 -9.77
CA GLU A 375 19.82 -20.48 -9.94
C GLU A 375 20.58 -20.76 -11.24
N ARG A 376 20.17 -20.14 -12.36
CA ARG A 376 20.88 -20.27 -13.63
C ARG A 376 22.32 -19.79 -13.50
N LEU A 377 22.54 -18.59 -12.95
CA LEU A 377 23.88 -18.04 -12.73
C LEU A 377 24.71 -18.92 -11.80
N LYS A 378 24.10 -19.50 -10.76
CA LYS A 378 24.77 -20.45 -9.88
C LYS A 378 25.24 -21.70 -10.63
N THR A 379 24.39 -22.28 -11.50
CA THR A 379 24.79 -23.44 -12.30
C THR A 379 25.87 -23.11 -13.33
N GLU A 380 25.84 -21.90 -13.93
CA GLU A 380 26.88 -21.43 -14.84
C GLU A 380 28.21 -21.21 -14.08
N PHE A 381 28.15 -20.67 -12.86
CA PHE A 381 29.31 -20.52 -11.98
C PHE A 381 29.91 -21.87 -11.57
N GLU A 382 29.10 -22.84 -11.17
CA GLU A 382 29.56 -24.19 -10.82
C GLU A 382 30.24 -24.87 -12.02
N ARG A 383 29.71 -24.72 -13.24
CA ARG A 383 30.35 -25.20 -14.48
C ARG A 383 31.68 -24.51 -14.74
N ALA A 384 31.75 -23.19 -14.61
CA ALA A 384 32.97 -22.43 -14.80
C ALA A 384 34.05 -22.82 -13.77
N SER A 385 33.66 -23.00 -12.51
CA SER A 385 34.54 -23.44 -11.42
C SER A 385 35.09 -24.85 -11.67
N ALA A 386 34.24 -25.80 -12.09
CA ALA A 386 34.67 -27.15 -12.44
C ALA A 386 35.64 -27.16 -13.62
N ASN A 387 35.42 -26.31 -14.64
CA ASN A 387 36.34 -26.15 -15.76
C ASN A 387 37.69 -25.55 -15.32
N LEU A 388 37.67 -24.53 -14.45
CA LEU A 388 38.89 -23.93 -13.90
C LEU A 388 39.70 -24.95 -13.09
N GLN A 389 39.03 -25.81 -12.33
CA GLN A 389 39.70 -26.86 -11.55
C GLN A 389 40.38 -27.88 -12.47
N ARG A 390 39.71 -28.29 -13.57
CA ARG A 390 40.32 -29.17 -14.60
C ARG A 390 41.54 -28.53 -15.24
N THR A 391 41.43 -27.28 -15.72
CA THR A 391 42.56 -26.59 -16.34
C THR A 391 43.72 -26.35 -15.38
N THR A 392 43.43 -26.15 -14.09
CA THR A 392 44.46 -26.03 -13.04
C THR A 392 45.18 -27.36 -12.83
N ASN A 393 44.44 -28.49 -12.83
CA ASN A 393 45.05 -29.81 -12.75
C ASN A 393 45.93 -30.10 -13.97
N ASP A 394 45.42 -29.83 -15.19
CA ASP A 394 46.20 -29.99 -16.43
C ASP A 394 47.47 -29.13 -16.42
N LEU A 395 47.37 -27.90 -15.90
CA LEU A 395 48.51 -27.00 -15.74
C LEU A 395 49.53 -27.52 -14.73
N ASN A 396 49.08 -28.15 -13.64
CA ASN A 396 49.98 -28.76 -12.66
C ASN A 396 50.67 -30.00 -13.23
N GLU A 397 49.95 -30.84 -13.98
CA GLU A 397 50.55 -31.99 -14.67
C GLU A 397 51.58 -31.56 -15.72
N THR A 398 51.28 -30.52 -16.50
CA THR A 398 52.24 -29.99 -17.49
C THR A 398 53.44 -29.34 -16.82
N LYS A 399 53.27 -28.64 -15.69
CA LYS A 399 54.40 -28.15 -14.87
C LYS A 399 55.28 -29.29 -14.35
N ALA A 400 54.69 -30.38 -13.86
CA ALA A 400 55.44 -31.54 -13.38
C ALA A 400 56.23 -32.19 -14.52
N LYS A 401 55.62 -32.35 -15.70
CA LYS A 401 56.32 -32.83 -16.91
C LYS A 401 57.45 -31.89 -17.32
N LEU A 402 57.22 -30.57 -17.29
CA LEU A 402 58.22 -29.57 -17.64
C LEU A 402 59.42 -29.63 -16.67
N ALA A 403 59.17 -29.68 -15.36
CA ALA A 403 60.22 -29.79 -14.36
C ALA A 403 61.05 -31.06 -14.56
N HIS A 404 60.39 -32.18 -14.85
CA HIS A 404 61.07 -33.43 -15.18
C HIS A 404 61.95 -33.31 -16.43
N THR A 405 61.43 -32.69 -17.50
CA THR A 405 62.23 -32.47 -18.72
C THR A 405 63.41 -31.52 -18.50
N GLN A 406 63.26 -30.50 -17.64
CA GLN A 406 64.34 -29.59 -17.27
C GLN A 406 65.44 -30.33 -16.53
N GLU A 407 65.09 -31.15 -15.53
CA GLU A 407 66.04 -31.99 -14.79
C GLU A 407 66.81 -32.94 -15.72
N THR A 408 66.13 -33.54 -16.70
CA THR A 408 66.81 -34.39 -17.71
C THR A 408 67.75 -33.61 -18.61
N LEU A 409 67.36 -32.40 -19.04
CA LEU A 409 68.19 -31.56 -19.90
C LEU A 409 69.41 -31.00 -19.16
N GLU A 410 69.26 -30.62 -17.89
CA GLU A 410 70.37 -30.22 -17.02
C GLU A 410 71.36 -31.39 -16.86
N GLY A 411 70.86 -32.62 -16.62
CA GLY A 411 71.70 -33.82 -16.60
C GLY A 411 72.47 -34.07 -17.90
N TYR A 412 71.86 -33.81 -19.06
CA TYR A 412 72.55 -33.90 -20.36
C TYR A 412 73.56 -32.78 -20.59
N LEU A 413 73.33 -31.58 -20.07
CA LEU A 413 74.27 -30.46 -20.17
C LEU A 413 75.53 -30.73 -19.34
N ASP A 414 75.37 -31.25 -18.12
CA ASP A 414 76.49 -31.63 -17.24
C ASP A 414 77.38 -32.75 -17.83
N LEU A 415 76.82 -33.55 -18.75
CA LEU A 415 77.56 -34.58 -19.49
C LEU A 415 78.43 -34.02 -20.62
N MET A 416 78.10 -32.85 -21.16
CA MET A 416 78.76 -32.26 -22.34
C MET A 416 80.14 -31.65 -22.04
N ASP A 417 80.53 -31.56 -20.76
CA ASP A 417 81.84 -31.05 -20.34
C ASP A 417 83.03 -31.96 -20.72
N SER A 418 82.77 -33.22 -21.09
CA SER A 418 83.81 -34.16 -21.57
C SER A 418 83.33 -34.99 -22.75
N THR A 419 83.96 -34.79 -23.92
CA THR A 419 83.59 -35.45 -25.18
C THR A 419 83.65 -36.99 -25.13
N GLU A 420 84.54 -37.56 -24.31
CA GLU A 420 84.67 -39.01 -24.15
C GLU A 420 83.58 -39.57 -23.21
N LYS A 421 83.25 -38.83 -22.14
CA LYS A 421 82.15 -39.15 -21.22
C LYS A 421 80.79 -39.08 -21.92
N THR A 422 80.58 -38.06 -22.76
CA THR A 422 79.37 -37.94 -23.60
C THR A 422 79.23 -39.11 -24.56
N LYS A 423 80.33 -39.52 -25.24
CA LYS A 423 80.31 -40.69 -26.14
C LYS A 423 80.02 -41.98 -25.39
N ALA A 424 80.61 -42.18 -24.21
CA ALA A 424 80.33 -43.34 -23.35
C ALA A 424 78.85 -43.44 -22.99
N PHE A 425 78.23 -42.31 -22.65
CA PHE A 425 76.81 -42.24 -22.33
C PHE A 425 75.92 -42.51 -23.56
N LEU A 426 76.18 -41.86 -24.71
CA LEU A 426 75.40 -42.07 -25.95
C LEU A 426 75.42 -43.53 -26.42
N MET A 427 76.56 -44.21 -26.27
CA MET A 427 76.62 -45.63 -26.61
C MET A 427 75.71 -46.49 -25.72
N VAL A 428 75.53 -46.12 -24.44
CA VAL A 428 74.65 -46.83 -23.49
C VAL A 428 73.18 -46.47 -23.75
N GLU A 429 72.89 -45.22 -24.10
CA GLU A 429 71.56 -44.76 -24.49
C GLU A 429 71.07 -45.49 -25.77
N GLU A 430 71.93 -45.63 -26.77
CA GLU A 430 71.59 -46.30 -28.04
C GLU A 430 71.37 -47.81 -27.90
N HIS A 431 72.13 -48.47 -27.01
CA HIS A 431 72.11 -49.93 -26.85
C HIS A 431 71.26 -50.42 -25.65
N GLY A 432 70.83 -49.50 -24.78
CA GLY A 432 70.04 -49.79 -23.57
C GLY A 432 70.86 -50.34 -22.40
N GLU A 433 71.68 -51.37 -22.65
CA GLU A 433 72.66 -51.92 -21.70
C GLU A 433 73.98 -52.25 -22.41
N MET A 434 75.12 -51.95 -21.77
CA MET A 434 76.43 -52.26 -22.34
C MET A 434 77.48 -52.51 -21.25
N SER A 435 78.40 -53.45 -21.50
CA SER A 435 79.46 -53.79 -20.55
C SER A 435 80.51 -52.69 -20.47
N ILE A 436 80.96 -52.33 -19.26
CA ILE A 436 82.02 -51.34 -19.00
C ILE A 436 83.29 -51.63 -19.82
N ARG A 437 83.62 -52.91 -20.04
CA ARG A 437 84.79 -53.29 -20.86
C ARG A 437 84.59 -53.03 -22.35
N GLU A 438 83.37 -53.12 -22.84
CA GLU A 438 83.03 -52.87 -24.24
C GLU A 438 83.07 -51.37 -24.54
N ILE A 439 82.55 -50.54 -23.63
CA ILE A 439 82.66 -49.08 -23.71
C ILE A 439 84.13 -48.63 -23.67
N ALA A 440 84.92 -49.23 -22.77
CA ALA A 440 86.34 -48.93 -22.65
C ALA A 440 87.11 -49.27 -23.93
N ARG A 441 86.77 -50.40 -24.56
CA ARG A 441 87.37 -50.84 -25.82
C ARG A 441 86.99 -49.95 -26.99
N SER A 442 85.73 -49.53 -27.10
CA SER A 442 85.25 -48.69 -28.20
C SER A 442 85.81 -47.27 -28.14
N LEU A 443 86.01 -46.74 -26.93
CA LEU A 443 86.55 -45.39 -26.71
C LEU A 443 88.09 -45.35 -26.62
N GLY A 444 88.75 -46.49 -26.49
CA GLY A 444 90.22 -46.57 -26.36
C GLY A 444 90.74 -46.13 -24.99
N VAL A 445 89.92 -46.21 -23.95
CA VAL A 445 90.20 -45.73 -22.60
C VAL A 445 90.27 -46.90 -21.62
N ALA A 446 90.97 -46.75 -20.48
CA ALA A 446 91.03 -47.80 -19.47
C ALA A 446 89.63 -48.06 -18.83
N PRO A 447 89.24 -49.32 -18.58
CA PRO A 447 87.95 -49.65 -17.94
C PRO A 447 87.71 -48.95 -16.59
N ALA A 448 88.77 -48.65 -15.84
CA ALA A 448 88.68 -47.91 -14.58
C ALA A 448 88.18 -46.46 -14.75
N ILE A 449 88.44 -45.84 -15.90
CA ILE A 449 87.96 -44.48 -16.21
C ILE A 449 86.47 -44.53 -16.57
N VAL A 450 86.05 -45.52 -17.37
CA VAL A 450 84.63 -45.76 -17.67
C VAL A 450 83.86 -46.10 -16.40
N MET A 451 84.45 -46.82 -15.45
CA MET A 451 83.83 -47.10 -14.15
C MET A 451 83.62 -45.81 -13.33
N LYS A 452 84.57 -44.87 -13.35
CA LYS A 452 84.37 -43.55 -12.72
C LYS A 452 83.25 -42.76 -13.40
N TRP A 453 83.17 -42.81 -14.73
CA TRP A 453 82.05 -42.19 -15.44
C TRP A 453 80.72 -42.88 -15.14
N ALA A 454 80.71 -44.20 -14.98
CA ALA A 454 79.54 -44.96 -14.57
C ALA A 454 79.04 -44.57 -13.16
N ASP A 455 79.96 -44.36 -12.22
CA ASP A 455 79.63 -43.83 -10.89
C ASP A 455 79.06 -42.41 -11.00
N GLU A 456 79.64 -41.55 -11.84
CA GLU A 456 79.11 -40.21 -12.11
C GLU A 456 77.72 -40.26 -12.77
N PHE A 457 77.49 -41.16 -13.73
CA PHE A 457 76.17 -41.37 -14.36
C PHE A 457 75.13 -41.86 -13.35
N GLN A 458 75.55 -42.67 -12.38
CA GLN A 458 74.70 -43.12 -11.29
C GLN A 458 74.37 -41.96 -10.32
N THR A 459 75.33 -41.09 -10.02
CA THR A 459 75.07 -39.89 -9.20
C THR A 459 74.15 -38.88 -9.90
N LEU A 460 74.24 -38.78 -11.23
CA LEU A 460 73.37 -37.94 -12.06
C LEU A 460 72.01 -38.60 -12.35
N GLY A 461 71.81 -39.86 -11.95
CA GLY A 461 70.54 -40.57 -12.10
C GLY A 461 70.16 -40.92 -13.54
N ILE A 462 71.13 -40.96 -14.46
CA ILE A 462 70.94 -41.15 -15.92
C ILE A 462 71.29 -42.57 -16.39
N ALA A 463 72.15 -43.28 -15.67
CA ALA A 463 72.45 -44.70 -15.92
C ALA A 463 72.85 -45.40 -14.62
N TRP A 464 72.68 -46.72 -14.56
CA TRP A 464 72.85 -47.52 -13.34
C TRP A 464 73.82 -48.66 -13.61
N VAL A 465 74.71 -48.93 -12.66
CA VAL A 465 75.60 -50.09 -12.74
C VAL A 465 74.89 -51.32 -12.19
N VAL A 466 74.69 -52.32 -13.04
CA VAL A 466 74.15 -53.64 -12.70
C VAL A 466 75.29 -54.66 -12.70
N ASP A 467 75.32 -55.52 -11.67
CA ASP A 467 76.33 -56.58 -11.48
C ASP A 467 77.80 -56.12 -11.45
N GLY A 468 78.03 -54.83 -11.22
CA GLY A 468 79.38 -54.23 -11.12
C GLY A 468 80.16 -54.21 -12.44
N GLN A 469 79.55 -54.61 -13.55
CA GLN A 469 80.23 -54.73 -14.85
C GLN A 469 79.42 -54.18 -16.04
N THR A 470 78.12 -53.98 -15.87
CA THR A 470 77.21 -53.55 -16.94
C THR A 470 76.59 -52.22 -16.58
N LEU A 471 76.58 -51.28 -17.52
CA LEU A 471 75.94 -49.99 -17.39
C LEU A 471 74.61 -50.02 -18.15
N VAL A 472 73.52 -49.67 -17.47
CA VAL A 472 72.15 -49.72 -18.01
C VAL A 472 71.56 -48.32 -18.00
N HIS A 473 70.97 -47.88 -19.11
CA HIS A 473 70.33 -46.57 -19.21
C HIS A 473 69.11 -46.48 -18.27
N ARG A 474 68.85 -45.32 -17.65
CA ARG A 474 67.74 -45.10 -16.68
C ARG A 474 66.38 -45.55 -17.21
N ASP A 475 66.11 -45.27 -18.48
CA ASP A 475 64.79 -45.53 -19.10
C ASP A 475 64.69 -46.93 -19.75
N TYR A 476 65.74 -47.75 -19.64
CA TYR A 476 65.72 -49.11 -20.16
C TYR A 476 64.89 -50.01 -19.25
N LYS A 477 63.59 -50.12 -19.56
CA LYS A 477 62.72 -51.15 -18.99
C LYS A 477 63.06 -52.48 -19.64
N LYS A 478 63.63 -53.41 -18.87
CA LYS A 478 63.61 -54.84 -19.24
C LYS A 478 62.15 -55.28 -19.29
N GLU A 479 61.67 -55.69 -20.46
CA GLU A 479 60.44 -56.49 -20.57
C GLU A 479 60.62 -57.82 -19.83
#